data_AF-A0A1X1T4U0-F1
#
_entry.id   AF-A0A1X1T4U0-F1
#
_cell.length_a   1.000
_cell.length_b   1.000
_cell.length_c   1.000
_cell.angle_alpha   90.00
_cell.angle_beta   90.00
_cell.angle_gamma   90.00
#
_symmetry.space_group_name_H-M   'P 1'
#
loop_
_entity.id
_entity.type
_entity.pdbx_description
1 polymer ?
#
loop_
_entity_poly.entity_id
_entity_poly.type
_entity_poly.pdbx_seq_one_letter_code
_entity_poly.pdbx_strand_id
1 'polypeptide(L)'
;MGKLALSAAVLCGLPMGLVLSAPVQATGDLISDYVTDHGRDVCALIQDQPSLVGVRNAVGHILATSGLPADQTGRLLAGSVMADCPEDGQLVQEFVYYERRRQQSSGGVGAIGS
;
A
#
# COMPACT_ATOMS: atom_id res chain seq x y z
N MET A 1 -23.57 -71.51 8.95
CA MET A 1 -23.63 -70.49 7.88
C MET A 1 -24.05 -69.17 8.51
N GLY A 2 -23.10 -68.31 8.87
CA GLY A 2 -23.38 -67.01 9.49
C GLY A 2 -23.30 -65.90 8.45
N LYS A 3 -24.40 -65.15 8.29
CA LYS A 3 -24.50 -63.98 7.38
C LYS A 3 -23.74 -62.80 7.98
N LEU A 4 -22.82 -62.23 7.21
CA LEU A 4 -22.10 -61.00 7.53
C LEU A 4 -23.06 -59.81 7.45
N ALA A 5 -23.22 -59.08 8.56
CA ALA A 5 -23.96 -57.83 8.59
C ALA A 5 -23.04 -56.68 8.16
N LEU A 6 -23.36 -56.09 7.01
CA LEU A 6 -22.83 -54.81 6.53
C LEU A 6 -23.53 -53.67 7.28
N SER A 7 -22.78 -52.77 7.88
CA SER A 7 -23.22 -51.40 8.19
C SER A 7 -21.99 -50.51 8.42
N ALA A 8 -21.54 -49.86 7.35
CA ALA A 8 -20.62 -48.72 7.43
C ALA A 8 -21.44 -47.45 7.26
N ALA A 9 -21.63 -46.72 8.36
CA ALA A 9 -22.25 -45.41 8.35
C ALA A 9 -21.35 -44.47 9.14
N VAL A 10 -20.41 -43.80 8.45
CA VAL A 10 -19.72 -42.63 8.99
C VAL A 10 -19.32 -41.72 7.83
N LEU A 11 -19.44 -40.41 8.07
CA LEU A 11 -18.87 -39.28 7.32
C LEU A 11 -19.78 -38.61 6.27
N CYS A 12 -20.92 -38.08 6.72
CA CYS A 12 -21.44 -36.82 6.17
C CYS A 12 -21.00 -35.69 7.10
N GLY A 13 -19.78 -35.21 6.92
CA GLY A 13 -19.27 -34.08 7.66
C GLY A 13 -18.08 -33.48 6.94
N LEU A 14 -18.33 -32.40 6.20
CA LEU A 14 -17.44 -31.25 6.08
C LEU A 14 -18.23 -30.11 5.41
N PRO A 15 -18.27 -28.92 6.03
CA PRO A 15 -18.97 -27.78 5.47
C PRO A 15 -18.23 -27.33 4.21
N MET A 16 -18.97 -27.05 3.14
CA MET A 16 -18.49 -26.22 2.04
C MET A 16 -18.26 -24.80 2.57
N GLY A 17 -17.15 -24.62 3.31
CA GLY A 17 -16.56 -23.33 3.59
C GLY A 17 -15.88 -22.85 2.32
N LEU A 18 -16.69 -22.33 1.39
CA LEU A 18 -16.23 -21.62 0.20
C LEU A 18 -15.68 -20.27 0.69
N VAL A 19 -14.45 -20.30 1.21
CA VAL A 19 -13.68 -19.08 1.46
C VAL A 19 -13.37 -18.52 0.07
N LEU A 20 -14.13 -17.49 -0.32
CA LEU A 20 -13.83 -16.65 -1.47
C LEU A 20 -12.42 -16.09 -1.29
N SER A 21 -11.44 -16.74 -1.92
CA SER A 21 -10.15 -16.16 -2.24
C SER A 21 -10.38 -15.02 -3.23
N ALA A 22 -10.68 -13.83 -2.71
CA ALA A 22 -10.63 -12.61 -3.50
C ALA A 22 -9.19 -12.46 -4.05
N PRO A 23 -9.03 -12.16 -5.35
CA PRO A 23 -7.71 -12.09 -5.95
C PRO A 23 -6.95 -10.90 -5.35
N VAL A 24 -5.83 -11.20 -4.68
CA VAL A 24 -4.84 -10.22 -4.23
C VAL A 24 -4.03 -9.62 -5.40
N GLN A 25 -4.60 -9.62 -6.61
CA GLN A 25 -3.89 -9.32 -7.87
C GLN A 25 -4.17 -7.93 -8.45
N ALA A 26 -5.09 -7.12 -7.91
CA ALA A 26 -5.37 -5.81 -8.50
C ALA A 26 -4.37 -4.72 -8.11
N THR A 27 -3.73 -4.83 -6.93
CA THR A 27 -3.01 -3.69 -6.35
C THR A 27 -1.68 -3.38 -7.04
N GLY A 28 -0.97 -4.41 -7.52
CA GLY A 28 0.28 -4.24 -8.27
C GLY A 28 0.05 -3.59 -9.63
N ASP A 29 -0.98 -4.08 -10.33
CA ASP A 29 -1.40 -3.54 -11.62
C ASP A 29 -1.81 -2.06 -11.50
N LEU A 30 -2.62 -1.72 -10.49
CA LEU A 30 -3.03 -0.32 -10.23
C LEU A 30 -1.87 0.62 -9.89
N ILE A 31 -0.83 0.14 -9.21
CA ILE A 31 0.38 0.93 -8.95
C ILE A 31 1.15 1.16 -10.25
N SER A 32 1.33 0.11 -11.05
CA SER A 32 2.06 0.19 -12.32
C SER A 32 1.34 1.10 -13.32
N ASP A 33 0.02 0.99 -13.42
CA ASP A 33 -0.81 1.83 -14.30
C ASP A 33 -0.70 3.30 -13.87
N TYR A 34 -0.86 3.58 -12.57
CA TYR A 34 -0.69 4.92 -12.05
C TYR A 34 0.70 5.50 -12.35
N VAL A 35 1.77 4.74 -12.11
CA VAL A 35 3.14 5.18 -12.38
C VAL A 35 3.32 5.48 -13.87
N THR A 36 2.75 4.67 -14.75
CA THR A 36 2.82 4.88 -16.21
C THR A 36 2.11 6.17 -16.62
N ASP A 37 0.95 6.47 -16.04
CA ASP A 37 0.14 7.63 -16.41
C ASP A 37 0.60 8.94 -15.75
N HIS A 38 1.08 8.87 -14.51
CA HIS A 38 1.32 10.05 -13.65
C HIS A 38 2.75 10.18 -13.11
N GLY A 39 3.64 9.21 -13.33
CA GLY A 39 4.97 9.21 -12.72
C GLY A 39 5.80 10.46 -13.08
N ARG A 40 5.70 10.91 -14.33
CA ARG A 40 6.32 12.17 -14.79
C ARG A 40 5.73 13.43 -14.13
N ASP A 41 4.43 13.46 -13.87
CA ASP A 41 3.79 14.60 -13.17
C ASP A 41 4.25 14.66 -11.71
N VAL A 42 4.36 13.49 -11.07
CA VAL A 42 4.91 13.34 -9.71
C VAL A 42 6.35 13.86 -9.66
N CYS A 43 7.19 13.47 -10.62
CA CYS A 43 8.57 13.94 -10.71
C CYS A 43 8.66 15.45 -10.99
N ALA A 44 7.82 15.98 -11.88
CA ALA A 44 7.78 17.42 -12.17
C ALA A 44 7.49 18.25 -10.90
N LEU A 45 6.56 17.80 -10.05
CA LEU A 45 6.26 18.46 -8.77
C LEU A 45 7.44 18.47 -7.80
N ILE A 46 8.27 17.43 -7.82
CA ILE A 46 9.48 17.36 -6.98
C ILE A 46 10.56 18.29 -7.55
N GLN A 47 10.76 18.28 -8.87
CA GLN A 47 11.80 19.04 -9.55
C GLN A 47 11.51 20.55 -9.61
N ASP A 48 10.24 20.94 -9.71
CA ASP A 48 9.80 22.34 -9.62
C ASP A 48 10.10 22.95 -8.24
N GLN A 49 10.17 22.10 -7.21
CA GLN A 49 10.47 22.52 -5.84
C GLN A 49 11.24 21.45 -5.07
N PRO A 50 12.57 21.32 -5.28
CA PRO A 50 13.40 20.23 -4.74
C PRO A 50 13.63 20.38 -3.23
N SER A 51 12.57 20.13 -2.47
CA SER A 51 12.45 20.27 -1.03
C SER A 51 11.38 19.33 -0.49
N LEU A 52 11.30 19.20 0.84
CA LEU A 52 10.23 18.45 1.50
C LEU A 52 8.81 18.95 1.15
N VAL A 53 8.68 20.22 0.74
CA VAL A 53 7.40 20.79 0.29
C VAL A 53 7.03 20.28 -1.10
N GLY A 54 7.98 20.18 -2.04
CA GLY A 54 7.73 19.58 -3.35
C GLY A 54 7.33 18.11 -3.25
N VAL A 55 8.02 17.34 -2.39
CA VAL A 55 7.62 15.93 -2.12
C VAL A 55 6.21 15.87 -1.50
N ARG A 56 5.87 16.80 -0.59
CA ARG A 56 4.51 16.88 -0.05
C ARG A 56 3.46 17.22 -1.11
N ASN A 57 3.78 18.09 -2.05
CA ASN A 57 2.90 18.44 -3.17
C ASN A 57 2.69 17.24 -4.09
N ALA A 58 3.77 16.49 -4.38
CA ALA A 58 3.71 15.23 -5.13
C ALA A 58 2.82 14.19 -4.43
N VAL A 59 2.95 14.04 -3.11
CA VAL A 59 2.05 13.20 -2.28
C VAL A 59 0.59 13.69 -2.37
N GLY A 60 0.36 15.01 -2.32
CA GLY A 60 -0.97 15.60 -2.45
C GLY A 60 -1.59 15.34 -3.84
N HIS A 61 -0.78 15.43 -4.89
CA HIS A 61 -1.20 15.09 -6.25
C HIS A 61 -1.61 13.62 -6.34
N ILE A 62 -0.79 12.69 -5.84
CA ILE A 62 -1.10 11.26 -5.82
C ILE A 62 -2.42 10.96 -5.09
N LEU A 63 -2.65 11.59 -3.93
CA LEU A 63 -3.90 11.43 -3.19
C LEU A 63 -5.12 11.95 -3.96
N ALA A 64 -4.94 12.99 -4.79
CA ALA A 64 -6.00 13.58 -5.59
C ALA A 64 -6.31 12.80 -6.89
N THR A 65 -5.32 12.11 -7.46
CA THR A 65 -5.45 11.50 -8.80
C THR A 65 -5.51 9.98 -8.78
N SER A 66 -4.88 9.30 -7.82
CA SER A 66 -4.76 7.83 -7.85
C SER A 66 -6.07 7.09 -7.63
N GLY A 67 -7.04 7.69 -6.93
CA GLY A 67 -8.23 7.00 -6.46
C GLY A 67 -7.94 5.83 -5.50
N LEU A 68 -6.68 5.67 -5.06
CA LEU A 68 -6.24 4.58 -4.19
C LEU A 68 -6.27 4.99 -2.72
N PRO A 69 -6.36 4.02 -1.81
CA PRO A 69 -6.24 4.26 -0.38
C PRO A 69 -4.95 5.00 0.01
N ALA A 70 -5.03 5.89 1.00
CA ALA A 70 -3.91 6.76 1.38
C ALA A 70 -2.65 5.99 1.83
N ASP A 71 -2.80 4.77 2.37
CA ASP A 71 -1.69 3.89 2.74
C ASP A 71 -0.90 3.36 1.52
N GLN A 72 -1.44 3.49 0.32
CA GLN A 72 -0.77 3.17 -0.95
C GLN A 72 0.11 4.29 -1.48
N THR A 73 -0.10 5.53 -1.03
CA THR A 73 0.57 6.73 -1.53
C THR A 73 2.09 6.60 -1.49
N GLY A 74 2.65 5.98 -0.46
CA GLY A 74 4.09 5.76 -0.35
C GLY A 74 4.64 4.84 -1.44
N ARG A 75 3.87 3.81 -1.85
CA ARG A 75 4.25 2.90 -2.93
C ARG A 75 4.17 3.59 -4.29
N LEU A 76 3.14 4.41 -4.51
CA LEU A 76 2.97 5.19 -5.74
C LEU A 76 4.08 6.25 -5.90
N LEU A 77 4.41 6.97 -4.81
CA LEU A 77 5.52 7.92 -4.79
C LEU A 77 6.85 7.22 -5.09
N ALA A 78 7.13 6.10 -4.41
CA ALA A 78 8.36 5.35 -4.64
C ALA A 78 8.44 4.79 -6.06
N GLY A 79 7.34 4.24 -6.58
CA GLY A 79 7.27 3.71 -7.95
C GLY A 79 7.52 4.79 -9.00
N SER A 80 6.90 5.96 -8.85
CA SER A 80 7.06 7.10 -9.76
C SER A 80 8.50 7.59 -9.78
N VAL A 81 9.10 7.77 -8.60
CA VAL A 81 10.47 8.29 -8.47
C VAL A 81 11.49 7.28 -8.99
N MET A 82 11.32 5.98 -8.70
CA MET A 82 12.21 4.96 -9.23
C MET A 82 12.14 4.83 -10.77
N ALA A 83 10.98 5.07 -11.36
CA ALA A 83 10.76 4.94 -12.80
C ALA A 83 11.24 6.17 -13.59
N ASP A 84 10.89 7.38 -13.12
CA ASP A 84 10.98 8.59 -13.93
C ASP A 84 11.98 9.64 -13.42
N CYS A 85 12.37 9.62 -12.13
CA CYS A 85 13.33 10.58 -11.55
C CYS A 85 14.16 9.98 -10.40
N PRO A 86 14.96 8.91 -10.65
CA PRO A 86 15.69 8.20 -9.60
C PRO A 86 16.68 9.08 -8.81
N GLU A 87 17.15 10.18 -9.40
CA GLU A 87 17.99 11.19 -8.75
C GLU A 87 17.31 11.85 -7.54
N ASP A 88 15.98 11.95 -7.53
CA ASP A 88 15.20 12.57 -6.46
C ASP A 88 14.94 11.61 -5.28
N GLY A 89 15.41 10.36 -5.38
CA GLY A 89 15.20 9.34 -4.35
C GLY A 89 15.74 9.71 -2.97
N GLN A 90 16.84 10.48 -2.90
CA GLN A 90 17.40 10.95 -1.64
C GLN A 90 16.45 11.93 -0.93
N LEU A 91 15.84 12.84 -1.70
CA LEU A 91 14.90 13.82 -1.16
C LEU A 91 13.62 13.15 -0.63
N VAL A 92 13.15 12.11 -1.32
CA VAL A 92 12.02 11.29 -0.86
C VAL A 92 12.36 10.56 0.44
N GLN A 93 13.58 10.03 0.56
CA GLN A 93 14.03 9.37 1.80
C GLN A 93 14.09 10.35 2.98
N GLU A 94 14.55 11.58 2.75
CA GLU A 94 14.54 12.64 3.77
C GLU A 94 13.11 12.98 4.21
N PHE A 95 12.18 13.09 3.27
CA PHE A 95 10.76 13.31 3.57
C PHE A 95 10.18 12.19 4.44
N VAL A 96 10.43 10.92 4.11
CA VAL A 96 9.96 9.78 4.91
C VAL A 96 10.55 9.81 6.32
N TYR A 97 11.83 10.17 6.46
CA TYR A 97 12.46 10.32 7.77
C TYR A 97 11.81 11.45 8.59
N TYR A 98 11.55 12.61 7.97
CA TYR A 98 10.88 13.75 8.60
C TYR A 98 9.47 13.37 9.10
N GLU A 99 8.65 12.76 8.25
CA GLU A 99 7.28 12.35 8.60
C GLU A 99 7.26 11.30 9.72
N ARG A 100 8.16 10.32 9.69
CA ARG A 100 8.28 9.32 10.77
C ARG A 100 8.58 9.97 12.11
N ARG A 101 9.52 10.92 12.16
CA ARG A 101 9.83 11.65 13.41
C ARG A 101 8.63 12.46 13.88
N ARG A 102 7.91 13.11 12.96
CA ARG A 102 6.72 13.90 13.30
C ARG A 102 5.62 13.03 13.90
N GLN A 103 5.39 11.83 13.36
CA GLN A 103 4.43 10.86 13.90
C GLN A 103 4.83 10.39 15.31
N GLN A 104 6.11 10.08 15.53
CA GLN A 104 6.61 9.68 16.85
C GLN A 104 6.50 10.80 17.89
N SER A 105 6.83 12.04 17.50
CA SER A 105 6.67 13.20 18.38
C SER A 105 5.20 13.48 18.72
N SER A 106 4.28 13.24 17.79
CA SER A 106 2.84 13.43 18.01
C SER A 106 2.21 12.31 18.86
N GLY A 107 2.82 11.12 18.92
CA GLY A 107 2.36 10.00 19.74
C GLY A 107 2.84 10.02 21.20
N GLY A 108 3.80 10.89 21.54
CA GLY A 108 4.36 11.02 22.89
C GLY A 108 3.62 11.99 23.82
N VAL A 109 2.72 12.82 23.29
CA VAL A 109 1.97 13.82 24.06
C VAL A 109 0.63 13.21 24.50
N GLY A 110 0.67 12.20 25.38
CA GLY A 110 -0.54 11.53 25.85
C GLY A 110 -0.34 10.38 26.85
N ALA A 111 0.90 9.96 27.12
CA ALA A 111 1.20 8.87 28.05
C ALA A 111 1.67 9.37 29.43
N ILE A 112 1.05 10.43 29.96
CA ILE A 112 1.15 10.78 31.39
C ILE A 112 -0.25 10.98 31.97
N GLY A 113 -0.68 10.00 32.76
CA GLY A 113 -1.80 10.17 33.70
C GLY A 113 -2.88 9.08 33.63
N SER A 114 -2.64 7.95 34.28
CA SER A 114 -3.56 7.27 35.22
C SER A 114 -2.82 6.16 35.93
#